data_AF-A0A7S0D1S6-F1
#
_entry.id   AF-A0A7S0D1S6-F1
#
_cell.length_a   1.000
_cell.length_b   1.000
_cell.length_c   1.000
_cell.angle_alpha   90.00
_cell.angle_beta   90.00
_cell.angle_gamma   90.00
#
_symmetry.space_group_name_H-M   'P 1'
#
loop_
_entity.id
_entity.type
_entity.pdbx_description
1 polymer ?
#
loop_
_entity_poly.entity_id
_entity_poly.type
_entity_poly.pdbx_seq_one_letter_code
_entity_poly.pdbx_strand_id
1 'polypeptide(L)'
;HLCDVEASHLSQSPRRPDHPSSPLYNPTHITQMPQISPRRLYRTLHRSMAAMGALSIISTISRIPGFPRTQWRIQGSAAGIPGFARRVQTSGLRGLGSGVSGMEIDKEYPGTAVQRMKACRDRAKSLTKEDLSKDWEEVRRKILWAGGLRDLPKAIPGQGYTGHSFNDYNHCDLCTMLGEVAQNENKGEVKGIAIGNQLGPGIKIASIEELGPGGSWSTCMMGCNQDPPRDVAHIQFKSRIAFKLVWCPPDVNAFVLIDDEGKYLTHGIPTGTLPPVFERNYNFKMVEGSKYAKEATRIGKEMNQSPPRYPTG
;
A
#
# COMPACT_ATOMS: atom_id res chain seq x y z
N HIS A 1 26.03 -56.82 -53.47
CA HIS A 1 25.19 -55.89 -52.69
C HIS A 1 25.41 -54.50 -53.23
N LEU A 2 24.29 -53.79 -53.43
CA LEU A 2 24.10 -52.60 -54.27
C LEU A 2 25.01 -51.39 -53.96
N CYS A 3 25.48 -50.79 -55.06
CA CYS A 3 25.65 -49.35 -55.37
C CYS A 3 26.78 -48.51 -54.71
N ASP A 4 27.87 -48.23 -55.45
CA ASP A 4 28.07 -47.06 -56.35
C ASP A 4 27.28 -45.76 -56.01
N VAL A 5 27.73 -44.50 -56.14
CA VAL A 5 28.85 -43.83 -56.86
C VAL A 5 28.81 -42.31 -56.50
N GLU A 6 29.98 -41.64 -56.57
CA GLU A 6 30.28 -40.20 -56.82
C GLU A 6 29.52 -39.07 -56.06
N ALA A 7 30.20 -38.20 -55.29
CA ALA A 7 31.11 -37.11 -55.68
C ALA A 7 30.43 -35.87 -56.29
N SER A 8 30.42 -34.74 -55.56
CA SER A 8 30.89 -33.43 -56.05
C SER A 8 30.65 -32.26 -55.08
N HIS A 9 31.69 -31.43 -54.96
CA HIS A 9 31.74 -29.96 -54.88
C HIS A 9 31.07 -29.14 -53.76
N LEU A 10 31.96 -28.42 -53.05
CA LEU A 10 31.96 -26.96 -52.75
C LEU A 10 30.65 -26.31 -52.27
N SER A 11 30.64 -25.78 -51.04
CA SER A 11 30.18 -24.39 -50.78
C SER A 11 30.36 -23.98 -49.31
N GLN A 12 31.28 -23.04 -49.10
CA GLN A 12 31.19 -21.83 -48.27
C GLN A 12 30.37 -21.88 -46.96
N SER A 13 31.08 -21.76 -45.83
CA SER A 13 30.51 -21.44 -44.52
C SER A 13 29.91 -20.02 -44.49
N PRO A 14 28.68 -19.83 -44.00
CA PRO A 14 28.18 -18.50 -43.69
C PRO A 14 28.85 -17.98 -42.43
N ARG A 15 29.47 -16.79 -42.54
CA ARG A 15 29.93 -15.98 -41.41
C ARG A 15 28.72 -15.64 -40.53
N ARG A 16 28.84 -15.87 -39.22
CA ARG A 16 27.90 -15.34 -38.22
C ARG A 16 27.95 -13.81 -38.26
N PRO A 17 26.80 -13.11 -38.21
CA PRO A 17 26.80 -11.68 -37.98
C PRO A 17 27.22 -11.40 -36.54
N ASP A 18 28.18 -10.49 -36.41
CA ASP A 18 28.63 -9.92 -35.14
C ASP A 18 27.45 -9.27 -34.42
N HIS A 19 27.16 -9.74 -33.21
CA HIS A 19 26.29 -9.02 -32.29
C HIS A 19 26.99 -7.72 -31.86
N PRO A 20 26.34 -6.54 -31.97
CA PRO A 20 26.88 -5.34 -31.34
C PRO A 20 26.86 -5.53 -29.83
N SER A 21 28.06 -5.53 -29.25
CA SER A 21 28.32 -5.41 -27.82
C SER A 21 27.49 -4.26 -27.23
N SER A 22 26.57 -4.60 -26.34
CA SER A 22 25.84 -3.63 -25.52
C SER A 22 26.83 -2.75 -24.73
N PRO A 23 26.65 -1.43 -24.69
CA PRO A 23 27.49 -0.59 -23.86
C PRO A 23 27.23 -0.91 -22.39
N LEU A 24 28.30 -1.27 -21.68
CA LEU A 24 28.38 -1.37 -20.23
C LEU A 24 27.89 -0.05 -19.63
N TYR A 25 26.78 -0.12 -18.89
CA TYR A 25 26.28 1.00 -18.09
C TYR A 25 27.26 1.25 -16.94
N ASN A 26 27.94 2.40 -16.99
CA ASN A 26 28.90 2.86 -15.99
C ASN A 26 28.18 3.81 -15.00
N PRO A 27 27.95 3.41 -13.73
CA PRO A 27 27.15 4.20 -12.80
C PRO A 27 28.07 5.15 -12.00
N THR A 28 28.60 6.20 -12.63
CA THR A 28 29.39 7.22 -11.91
C THR A 28 29.03 8.67 -12.22
N HIS A 29 27.95 8.96 -12.93
CA HIS A 29 27.46 10.33 -13.10
C HIS A 29 26.07 10.53 -12.48
N ILE A 30 26.06 10.67 -11.15
CA ILE A 30 24.97 11.36 -10.45
C ILE A 30 25.25 12.86 -10.58
N THR A 31 24.47 13.52 -11.43
CA THR A 31 24.41 14.98 -11.47
C THR A 31 23.90 15.48 -10.11
N GLN A 32 24.76 16.16 -9.36
CA GLN A 32 24.40 16.79 -8.10
C GLN A 32 23.31 17.86 -8.36
N MET A 33 22.11 17.61 -7.85
CA MET A 33 21.08 18.64 -7.70
C MET A 33 21.53 19.65 -6.63
N PRO A 34 21.34 20.97 -6.84
CA PRO A 34 21.77 21.98 -5.89
C PRO A 34 20.97 21.88 -4.58
N GLN A 35 21.71 21.74 -3.48
CA GLN A 35 21.19 21.79 -2.11
C GLN A 35 20.71 23.21 -1.79
N ILE A 36 19.39 23.43 -1.79
CA ILE A 36 18.80 24.68 -1.29
C ILE A 36 18.62 24.54 0.23
N SER A 37 19.41 25.31 0.99
CA SER A 37 19.38 25.30 2.45
C SER A 37 18.05 25.84 3.04
N PRO A 38 17.52 25.30 4.16
CA PRO A 38 16.20 25.66 4.68
C PRO A 38 16.11 27.01 5.43
N ARG A 39 17.12 27.89 5.33
CA ARG A 39 17.22 29.09 6.19
C ARG A 39 16.73 30.40 5.58
N ARG A 40 16.01 30.38 4.46
CA ARG A 40 15.54 31.62 3.78
C ARG A 40 14.01 31.78 3.60
N LEU A 41 13.19 31.01 4.32
CA LEU A 41 11.73 31.17 4.28
C LEU A 41 11.06 31.41 5.64
N TYR A 42 11.77 32.06 6.57
CA TYR A 42 11.21 32.50 7.86
C TYR A 42 11.51 33.99 8.07
N ARG A 43 10.89 34.87 7.27
CA ARG A 43 10.87 36.31 7.57
C ARG A 43 9.82 37.13 6.82
N THR A 44 8.66 36.55 6.52
CA THR A 44 7.50 37.37 6.09
C THR A 44 6.22 36.63 6.46
N LEU A 45 5.71 36.84 7.69
CA LEU A 45 4.32 36.66 8.13
C LEU A 45 4.28 36.72 9.66
N HIS A 46 4.64 37.87 10.22
CA HIS A 46 4.31 38.22 11.61
C HIS A 46 3.98 39.71 11.64
N ARG A 47 2.81 40.05 11.11
CA ARG A 47 2.10 41.32 11.32
C ARG A 47 0.76 41.20 10.63
N SER A 48 -0.27 40.82 11.39
CA SER A 48 -1.64 41.35 11.33
C SER A 48 -2.57 40.48 12.17
N MET A 49 -3.54 41.14 12.80
CA MET A 49 -4.72 40.58 13.48
C MET A 49 -4.58 40.27 14.97
N ALA A 50 -4.35 41.34 15.73
CA ALA A 50 -5.20 41.59 16.90
C ALA A 50 -6.36 42.49 16.42
N ALA A 51 -7.60 42.00 16.50
CA ALA A 51 -8.82 42.77 16.79
C ALA A 51 -10.08 41.98 16.40
N MET A 52 -11.09 42.12 17.26
CA MET A 52 -12.52 41.86 17.06
C MET A 52 -13.04 40.44 17.36
N GLY A 53 -13.57 40.33 18.58
CA GLY A 53 -14.67 39.42 18.86
C GLY A 53 -15.98 39.95 18.29
N ALA A 54 -16.80 39.04 17.77
CA ALA A 54 -18.26 39.13 17.75
C ALA A 54 -18.81 37.74 17.44
N LEU A 55 -19.75 37.30 18.27
CA LEU A 55 -20.57 36.10 18.09
C LEU A 55 -21.37 36.21 16.78
N SER A 56 -21.30 35.17 15.95
CA SER A 56 -22.34 34.88 14.97
C SER A 56 -22.42 33.38 14.75
N ILE A 57 -23.52 32.81 15.22
CA ILE A 57 -23.94 31.44 14.95
C ILE A 57 -24.52 31.44 13.54
N ILE A 58 -23.82 30.84 12.59
CA ILE A 58 -24.38 30.51 11.27
C ILE A 58 -24.62 29.00 11.29
N SER A 59 -25.90 28.61 11.35
CA SER A 59 -26.31 27.23 11.09
C SER A 59 -26.40 27.03 9.57
N THR A 60 -25.49 26.25 8.98
CA THR A 60 -25.66 25.76 7.62
C THR A 60 -26.20 24.33 7.70
N ILE A 61 -27.46 24.14 7.30
CA ILE A 61 -28.12 22.83 7.21
C ILE A 61 -27.79 22.25 5.83
N SER A 62 -26.91 21.25 5.77
CA SER A 62 -26.73 20.42 4.58
C SER A 62 -27.59 19.17 4.72
N ARG A 63 -28.64 19.06 3.89
CA ARG A 63 -29.47 17.85 3.77
C ARG A 63 -28.70 16.79 2.98
N ILE A 64 -28.30 15.70 3.64
CA ILE A 64 -27.87 14.47 2.96
C ILE A 64 -28.87 13.37 3.37
N PRO A 65 -29.61 12.75 2.43
CA PRO A 65 -30.46 11.59 2.72
C PRO A 65 -29.58 10.36 3.01
N GLY A 66 -29.83 9.64 4.11
CA GLY A 66 -29.32 8.27 4.30
C GLY A 66 -28.51 7.96 5.57
N PHE A 67 -28.38 8.85 6.55
CA PHE A 67 -27.70 8.54 7.83
C PHE A 67 -28.62 8.63 9.05
N PRO A 68 -28.51 7.71 10.03
CA PRO A 68 -29.32 7.73 11.25
C PRO A 68 -28.96 8.93 12.14
N ARG A 69 -30.00 9.63 12.60
CA ARG A 69 -29.91 10.81 13.48
C ARG A 69 -29.46 10.39 14.88
N THR A 70 -28.33 10.91 15.34
CA THR A 70 -27.98 10.91 16.77
C THR A 70 -28.10 12.35 17.28
N GLN A 71 -29.13 12.64 18.10
CA GLN A 71 -29.32 13.94 18.73
C GLN A 71 -28.51 14.00 20.03
N TRP A 72 -27.56 14.92 20.10
CA TRP A 72 -26.93 15.32 21.36
C TRP A 72 -27.63 16.58 21.87
N ARG A 73 -28.28 16.48 23.03
CA ARG A 73 -28.88 17.62 23.73
C ARG A 73 -27.89 18.08 24.80
N ILE A 74 -27.32 19.27 24.63
CA ILE A 74 -26.56 19.96 25.68
C ILE A 74 -27.55 20.89 26.38
N GLN A 75 -27.90 20.59 27.63
CA GLN A 75 -28.58 21.52 28.52
C GLN A 75 -27.52 22.17 29.42
N GLY A 76 -27.29 23.47 29.22
CA GLY A 76 -26.64 24.31 30.21
C GLY A 76 -27.67 24.79 31.24
N SER A 77 -27.28 24.86 32.51
CA SER A 77 -28.02 25.60 33.54
C SER A 77 -27.03 26.28 34.46
N ALA A 78 -27.25 27.58 34.67
CA ALA A 78 -26.48 28.44 35.53
C ALA A 78 -27.11 28.50 36.94
N ALA A 79 -26.23 28.53 37.95
CA ALA A 79 -26.37 29.06 39.31
C ALA A 79 -27.40 28.44 40.30
N GLY A 80 -26.90 28.07 41.49
CA GLY A 80 -27.63 28.20 42.78
C GLY A 80 -27.92 26.90 43.57
N ILE A 81 -27.24 26.72 44.71
CA ILE A 81 -27.30 25.68 45.77
C ILE A 81 -28.30 26.13 46.90
N PRO A 82 -28.85 25.34 47.87
CA PRO A 82 -28.50 23.98 48.37
C PRO A 82 -29.65 22.97 48.63
N GLY A 83 -29.24 21.71 48.80
CA GLY A 83 -29.73 20.87 49.90
C GLY A 83 -30.72 19.75 49.53
N PHE A 84 -30.24 18.51 49.49
CA PHE A 84 -30.80 17.36 50.23
C PHE A 84 -29.90 16.14 49.96
N ALA A 85 -29.23 15.67 51.01
CA ALA A 85 -28.44 14.45 50.95
C ALA A 85 -29.37 13.24 50.87
N ARG A 86 -29.37 12.53 49.75
CA ARG A 86 -29.95 11.19 49.64
C ARG A 86 -28.86 10.24 49.15
N ARG A 87 -28.37 9.41 50.07
CA ARG A 87 -27.43 8.32 49.82
C ARG A 87 -28.12 7.29 48.92
N VAL A 88 -27.80 7.31 47.62
CA VAL A 88 -28.09 6.20 46.70
C VAL A 88 -26.93 5.20 46.86
N GLN A 89 -27.25 3.98 47.28
CA GLN A 89 -26.32 2.86 47.25
C GLN A 89 -25.93 2.59 45.80
N THR A 90 -24.70 2.94 45.42
CA THR A 90 -24.08 2.46 44.20
C THR A 90 -23.58 1.03 44.44
N SER A 91 -24.45 0.06 44.19
CA SER A 91 -24.04 -1.30 43.96
C SER A 91 -23.23 -1.37 42.66
N GLY A 92 -21.94 -1.68 42.78
CA GLY A 92 -21.16 -2.33 41.72
C GLY A 92 -20.55 -1.42 40.65
N LEU A 93 -19.52 -0.64 41.01
CA LEU A 93 -18.42 -0.39 40.07
C LEU A 93 -17.26 -1.30 40.46
N ARG A 94 -17.38 -2.58 40.07
CA ARG A 94 -16.22 -3.46 39.93
C ARG A 94 -15.37 -2.89 38.80
N GLY A 95 -14.15 -2.48 39.18
CA GLY A 95 -12.95 -2.35 38.35
C GLY A 95 -13.13 -2.06 36.87
N LEU A 96 -13.01 -0.78 36.50
CA LEU A 96 -12.40 -0.40 35.23
C LEU A 96 -10.88 -0.63 35.33
N GLY A 97 -10.48 -1.88 35.55
CA GLY A 97 -9.18 -2.35 35.09
C GLY A 97 -9.34 -2.58 33.59
N SER A 98 -9.14 -1.52 32.79
CA SER A 98 -9.03 -1.65 31.35
C SER A 98 -7.75 -2.44 31.08
N GLY A 99 -7.86 -3.76 31.14
CA GLY A 99 -6.83 -4.67 30.72
C GLY A 99 -6.62 -4.41 29.24
N VAL A 100 -5.48 -3.80 28.90
CA VAL A 100 -4.88 -3.96 27.58
C VAL A 100 -4.59 -5.46 27.47
N SER A 101 -5.60 -6.22 27.05
CA SER A 101 -5.48 -7.65 26.78
C SER A 101 -4.33 -7.82 25.81
N GLY A 102 -3.38 -8.70 26.16
CA GLY A 102 -2.09 -8.85 25.49
C GLY A 102 -2.18 -8.66 23.97
N MET A 103 -1.52 -7.60 23.49
CA MET A 103 -1.39 -7.34 22.07
C MET A 103 -0.77 -8.57 21.42
N GLU A 104 -1.43 -9.12 20.39
CA GLU A 104 -0.91 -10.26 19.66
C GLU A 104 0.40 -9.86 18.97
N ILE A 105 1.48 -10.56 19.31
CA ILE A 105 2.82 -10.32 18.75
C ILE A 105 3.16 -11.50 17.85
N ASP A 106 3.56 -11.20 16.62
CA ASP A 106 4.18 -12.16 15.72
C ASP A 106 5.64 -12.36 16.15
N LYS A 107 6.02 -13.61 16.48
CA LYS A 107 7.36 -13.91 16.98
C LYS A 107 8.44 -13.80 15.91
N GLU A 108 8.10 -14.03 14.64
CA GLU A 108 9.03 -13.96 13.51
C GLU A 108 9.18 -12.51 13.02
N TYR A 109 8.07 -11.77 13.03
CA TYR A 109 7.99 -10.38 12.59
C TYR A 109 7.39 -9.50 13.70
N PRO A 110 8.15 -9.21 14.77
CA PRO A 110 7.64 -8.53 15.96
C PRO A 110 7.19 -7.09 15.73
N GLY A 111 7.55 -6.48 14.60
CA GLY A 111 7.07 -5.16 14.23
C GLY A 111 5.68 -5.16 13.59
N THR A 112 5.08 -6.32 13.35
CA THR A 112 3.74 -6.45 12.76
C THR A 112 2.66 -5.95 13.72
N ALA A 113 1.80 -5.04 13.25
CA ALA A 113 0.54 -4.76 13.92
C ALA A 113 -0.49 -5.85 13.58
N VAL A 114 -0.43 -7.00 14.27
CA VAL A 114 -1.14 -8.23 13.88
C VAL A 114 -2.65 -8.05 13.75
N GLN A 115 -3.28 -7.35 14.70
CA GLN A 115 -4.72 -7.07 14.64
C GLN A 115 -5.09 -6.27 13.38
N ARG A 116 -4.29 -5.25 13.06
CA ARG A 116 -4.46 -4.42 11.85
C ARG A 116 -4.22 -5.22 10.58
N MET A 117 -3.19 -6.05 10.56
CA MET A 117 -2.90 -6.94 9.43
C MET A 117 -4.11 -7.84 9.10
N LYS A 118 -4.69 -8.48 10.12
CA LYS A 118 -5.87 -9.34 9.96
C LYS A 118 -7.07 -8.57 9.43
N ALA A 119 -7.35 -7.40 9.99
CA ALA A 119 -8.45 -6.56 9.55
C ALA A 119 -8.27 -6.06 8.09
N CYS A 120 -7.03 -5.73 7.68
CA CYS A 120 -6.71 -5.40 6.29
C CYS A 120 -6.96 -6.59 5.35
N ARG A 121 -6.55 -7.81 5.75
CA ARG A 121 -6.79 -9.03 4.97
C ARG A 121 -8.28 -9.32 4.83
N ASP A 122 -9.06 -9.12 5.89
CA ASP A 122 -10.51 -9.33 5.86
C ASP A 122 -11.20 -8.33 4.93
N ARG A 123 -10.81 -7.04 4.96
CA ARG A 123 -11.29 -6.07 3.98
C ARG A 123 -10.89 -6.44 2.56
N ALA A 124 -9.65 -6.86 2.32
CA ALA A 124 -9.20 -7.27 0.99
C ALA A 124 -10.02 -8.45 0.45
N LYS A 125 -10.31 -9.46 1.29
CA LYS A 125 -11.17 -10.60 0.93
C LYS A 125 -12.62 -10.20 0.65
N SER A 126 -13.11 -9.14 1.29
CA SER A 126 -14.47 -8.64 1.07
C SER A 126 -14.66 -7.91 -0.27
N LEU A 127 -13.57 -7.54 -0.96
CA LEU A 127 -13.64 -6.92 -2.28
C LEU A 127 -13.99 -7.97 -3.34
N THR A 128 -15.10 -7.74 -4.03
CA THR A 128 -15.58 -8.62 -5.11
C THR A 128 -14.77 -8.43 -6.38
N LYS A 129 -14.88 -9.37 -7.33
CA LYS A 129 -14.24 -9.22 -8.64
C LYS A 129 -14.80 -8.01 -9.39
N GLU A 130 -16.09 -7.74 -9.24
CA GLU A 130 -16.80 -6.60 -9.80
C GLU A 130 -16.27 -5.29 -9.21
N ASP A 131 -15.93 -5.28 -7.91
CA ASP A 131 -15.31 -4.13 -7.28
C ASP A 131 -13.94 -3.79 -7.85
N LEU A 132 -13.19 -4.82 -8.26
CA LEU A 132 -11.80 -4.75 -8.70
C LEU A 132 -11.62 -4.75 -10.23
N SER A 133 -12.71 -4.78 -10.98
CA SER A 133 -12.70 -4.78 -12.45
C SER A 133 -13.32 -3.51 -13.03
N LYS A 134 -13.20 -2.39 -12.30
CA LYS A 134 -13.64 -1.05 -12.71
C LYS A 134 -12.48 -0.22 -13.24
N ASP A 135 -12.71 1.08 -13.45
CA ASP A 135 -11.62 2.03 -13.71
C ASP A 135 -10.56 1.95 -12.60
N TRP A 136 -9.30 1.95 -13.00
CA TRP A 136 -8.17 1.71 -12.11
C TRP A 136 -8.08 2.67 -10.94
N GLU A 137 -8.42 3.95 -11.10
CA GLU A 137 -8.38 4.89 -9.98
C GLU A 137 -9.45 4.57 -8.93
N GLU A 138 -10.60 4.04 -9.32
CA GLU A 138 -11.59 3.52 -8.37
C GLU A 138 -11.09 2.24 -7.68
N VAL A 139 -10.51 1.31 -8.45
CA VAL A 139 -9.97 0.06 -7.92
C VAL A 139 -8.85 0.35 -6.91
N ARG A 140 -7.91 1.22 -7.24
CA ARG A 140 -6.81 1.63 -6.35
C ARG A 140 -7.34 2.24 -5.06
N ARG A 141 -8.36 3.09 -5.10
CA ARG A 141 -9.00 3.64 -3.88
C ARG A 141 -9.57 2.55 -2.99
N LYS A 142 -10.17 1.49 -3.57
CA LYS A 142 -10.66 0.34 -2.79
C LYS A 142 -9.52 -0.47 -2.18
N ILE A 143 -8.43 -0.66 -2.92
CA ILE A 143 -7.24 -1.35 -2.40
C ILE A 143 -6.63 -0.55 -1.23
N LEU A 144 -6.52 0.78 -1.35
CA LEU A 144 -6.08 1.64 -0.25
C LEU A 144 -7.00 1.54 0.97
N TRP A 145 -8.31 1.62 0.77
CA TRP A 145 -9.30 1.47 1.84
C TRP A 145 -9.18 0.11 2.55
N ALA A 146 -9.02 -0.96 1.77
CA ALA A 146 -8.82 -2.30 2.32
C ALA A 146 -7.54 -2.38 3.13
N GLY A 147 -6.51 -1.65 2.71
CA GLY A 147 -5.25 -1.56 3.42
C GLY A 147 -5.21 -0.62 4.61
N GLY A 148 -6.29 0.09 4.91
CA GLY A 148 -6.30 1.11 5.96
C GLY A 148 -5.48 2.34 5.59
N LEU A 149 -5.42 2.70 4.31
CA LEU A 149 -4.77 3.89 3.80
C LEU A 149 -5.79 4.89 3.26
N ARG A 150 -5.56 6.17 3.53
CA ARG A 150 -6.25 7.30 2.90
C ARG A 150 -5.73 7.50 1.48
N ASP A 151 -6.62 7.91 0.59
CA ASP A 151 -6.23 8.34 -0.75
C ASP A 151 -5.80 9.81 -0.73
N LEU A 152 -4.48 10.04 -0.78
CA LEU A 152 -3.84 11.34 -0.70
C LEU A 152 -2.90 11.54 -1.90
N PRO A 153 -3.43 11.50 -3.15
CA PRO A 153 -2.61 11.50 -4.37
C PRO A 153 -1.98 12.87 -4.68
N LYS A 154 -2.31 13.90 -3.89
CA LYS A 154 -1.79 15.27 -4.04
C LYS A 154 -0.98 15.73 -2.82
N ALA A 155 -0.80 14.87 -1.82
CA ALA A 155 0.02 15.21 -0.67
C ALA A 155 1.50 15.28 -1.08
N ILE A 156 2.26 16.09 -0.35
CA ILE A 156 3.70 16.25 -0.56
C ILE A 156 4.41 14.97 -0.07
N PRO A 157 5.48 14.50 -0.74
CA PRO A 157 6.32 13.43 -0.21
C PRO A 157 6.71 13.68 1.26
N GLY A 158 6.58 12.64 2.10
CA GLY A 158 6.76 12.73 3.56
C GLY A 158 5.52 13.20 4.35
N GLN A 159 4.48 13.72 3.68
CA GLN A 159 3.21 14.15 4.30
C GLN A 159 2.04 13.20 3.99
N GLY A 160 2.33 11.91 3.88
CA GLY A 160 1.32 10.87 3.63
C GLY A 160 0.93 10.74 2.15
N TYR A 161 1.81 11.11 1.21
CA TYR A 161 1.60 10.89 -0.22
C TYR A 161 1.41 9.39 -0.55
N THR A 162 0.18 9.00 -0.91
CA THR A 162 -0.17 7.64 -1.33
C THR A 162 -0.42 7.52 -2.83
N GLY A 163 -0.09 8.55 -3.62
CA GLY A 163 -0.32 8.55 -5.07
C GLY A 163 0.47 7.49 -5.84
N HIS A 164 1.63 7.08 -5.33
CA HIS A 164 2.45 6.01 -5.90
C HIS A 164 2.04 4.60 -5.42
N SER A 165 1.28 4.51 -4.32
CA SER A 165 0.86 3.22 -3.75
C SER A 165 0.09 2.41 -4.79
N PHE A 166 0.62 1.22 -5.11
CA PHE A 166 0.10 0.30 -6.13
C PHE A 166 0.10 0.84 -7.58
N ASN A 167 0.64 2.03 -7.82
CA ASN A 167 0.66 2.69 -9.14
C ASN A 167 1.97 2.54 -9.91
N ASP A 168 2.97 1.89 -9.30
CA ASP A 168 4.24 1.54 -9.92
C ASP A 168 4.59 0.07 -9.64
N TYR A 169 5.73 -0.39 -10.14
CA TYR A 169 6.15 -1.78 -10.01
C TYR A 169 6.58 -2.19 -8.60
N ASN A 170 6.90 -1.22 -7.73
CA ASN A 170 7.70 -1.43 -6.54
C ASN A 170 6.91 -1.24 -5.25
N HIS A 171 6.05 -0.23 -5.16
CA HIS A 171 5.28 0.11 -3.96
C HIS A 171 3.97 -0.68 -3.88
N CYS A 172 4.10 -2.01 -3.93
CA CYS A 172 2.97 -2.93 -4.03
C CYS A 172 2.75 -3.77 -2.75
N ASP A 173 3.59 -3.59 -1.73
CA ASP A 173 3.44 -4.27 -0.44
C ASP A 173 2.69 -3.42 0.54
N LEU A 174 1.53 -3.89 0.99
CA LEU A 174 0.85 -3.26 2.11
C LEU A 174 1.41 -3.79 3.43
N CYS A 175 2.30 -3.03 4.05
CA CYS A 175 2.82 -3.30 5.38
C CYS A 175 1.88 -2.74 6.45
N THR A 176 1.69 -3.49 7.54
CA THR A 176 1.00 -3.02 8.75
C THR A 176 1.92 -3.15 9.96
N MET A 177 2.28 -2.05 10.59
CA MET A 177 3.34 -2.04 11.60
C MET A 177 2.89 -1.39 12.91
N LEU A 178 3.51 -1.79 14.01
CA LEU A 178 3.30 -1.16 15.32
C LEU A 178 3.66 0.33 15.27
N GLY A 179 3.00 1.13 16.10
CA GLY A 179 3.13 2.59 16.05
C GLY A 179 4.56 3.10 16.32
N GLU A 180 5.27 2.44 17.22
CA GLU A 180 6.69 2.73 17.50
C GLU A 180 7.60 2.34 16.33
N VAL A 181 7.30 1.21 15.68
CA VAL A 181 8.04 0.68 14.52
C VAL A 181 7.84 1.54 13.28
N ALA A 182 6.69 2.21 13.15
CA ALA A 182 6.44 3.13 12.04
C ALA A 182 7.44 4.30 11.99
N GLN A 183 8.14 4.62 13.09
CA GLN A 183 9.18 5.64 13.13
C GLN A 183 10.56 5.12 12.69
N ASN A 184 10.71 3.82 12.41
CA ASN A 184 11.99 3.25 12.01
C ASN A 184 12.49 3.84 10.69
N GLU A 185 13.76 4.23 10.67
CA GLU A 185 14.48 4.66 9.48
C GLU A 185 15.25 3.49 8.85
N ASN A 186 15.39 3.49 7.53
CA ASN A 186 16.33 2.58 6.88
C ASN A 186 17.77 2.97 7.24
N LYS A 187 18.53 2.06 7.85
CA LYS A 187 19.94 2.28 8.23
C LYS A 187 20.94 1.72 7.20
N GLY A 188 20.49 1.59 5.94
CA GLY A 188 21.26 0.97 4.84
C GLY A 188 21.09 -0.53 4.72
N GLU A 189 20.19 -1.11 5.52
CA GLU A 189 19.90 -2.56 5.55
C GLU A 189 19.11 -3.00 4.31
N VAL A 190 18.29 -2.10 3.76
CA VAL A 190 17.58 -2.32 2.50
C VAL A 190 18.35 -1.64 1.36
N LYS A 191 18.95 -2.46 0.49
CA LYS A 191 19.67 -1.99 -0.70
C LYS A 191 18.72 -1.25 -1.64
N GLY A 192 19.12 -0.08 -2.12
CA GLY A 192 18.34 0.73 -3.06
C GLY A 192 17.34 1.68 -2.40
N ILE A 193 17.23 1.71 -1.07
CA ILE A 193 16.38 2.65 -0.32
C ILE A 193 17.26 3.69 0.37
N ALA A 194 16.83 4.95 0.37
CA ALA A 194 17.55 6.04 1.02
C ALA A 194 17.75 5.76 2.52
N ILE A 195 18.98 6.02 3.01
CA ILE A 195 19.30 5.97 4.44
C ILE A 195 18.61 7.16 5.13
N GLY A 196 18.03 6.95 6.32
CA GLY A 196 17.40 8.01 7.11
C GLY A 196 15.99 8.41 6.64
N ASN A 197 15.32 7.59 5.82
CA ASN A 197 13.97 7.89 5.34
C ASN A 197 12.94 7.84 6.49
N GLN A 198 12.47 9.01 6.93
CA GLN A 198 11.50 9.16 8.01
C GLN A 198 10.06 9.01 7.49
N LEU A 199 9.57 7.76 7.49
CA LEU A 199 8.22 7.44 7.01
C LEU A 199 7.14 7.68 8.08
N GLY A 200 7.49 7.73 9.36
CA GLY A 200 6.55 7.76 10.49
C GLY A 200 5.45 8.83 10.43
N PRO A 201 5.77 10.12 10.17
CA PRO A 201 4.75 11.15 10.02
C PRO A 201 3.78 10.86 8.87
N GLY A 202 4.31 10.43 7.72
CA GLY A 202 3.50 10.08 6.56
C GLY A 202 2.59 8.88 6.81
N ILE A 203 3.10 7.84 7.47
CA ILE A 203 2.32 6.66 7.88
C ILE A 203 1.16 7.07 8.79
N LYS A 204 1.43 7.90 9.80
CA LYS A 204 0.40 8.37 10.72
C LYS A 204 -0.70 9.16 10.01
N ILE A 205 -0.32 10.06 9.10
CA ILE A 205 -1.27 10.89 8.34
C ILE A 205 -2.13 10.01 7.41
N ALA A 206 -1.50 9.09 6.69
CA ALA A 206 -2.17 8.26 5.70
C ALA A 206 -2.98 7.10 6.31
N SER A 207 -2.71 6.69 7.55
CA SER A 207 -3.40 5.56 8.15
C SER A 207 -4.86 5.88 8.53
N ILE A 208 -5.74 4.89 8.33
CA ILE A 208 -7.11 4.87 8.84
C ILE A 208 -7.08 4.16 10.20
N GLU A 209 -7.64 4.79 11.23
CA GLU A 209 -7.56 4.30 12.63
C GLU A 209 -8.50 3.12 12.91
N GLU A 210 -9.58 2.98 12.13
CA GLU A 210 -10.61 1.94 12.30
C GLU A 210 -10.09 0.50 12.24
N LEU A 211 -8.92 0.28 11.63
CA LEU A 211 -8.32 -1.06 11.49
C LEU A 211 -7.46 -1.47 12.69
N GLY A 212 -7.52 -0.73 13.81
CA GLY A 212 -6.80 -1.08 15.04
C GLY A 212 -5.49 -0.32 15.22
N PRO A 213 -4.69 -0.64 16.24
CA PRO A 213 -3.49 0.13 16.56
C PRO A 213 -2.41 0.04 15.47
N GLY A 214 -1.42 0.93 15.54
CA GLY A 214 -0.31 0.99 14.58
C GLY A 214 -0.62 1.79 13.32
N GLY A 215 0.08 1.49 12.23
CA GLY A 215 -0.07 2.16 10.95
C GLY A 215 -0.04 1.21 9.77
N SER A 216 -0.49 1.70 8.62
CA SER A 216 -0.42 1.03 7.31
C SER A 216 0.44 1.83 6.35
N TRP A 217 1.16 1.17 5.44
CA TRP A 217 1.95 1.84 4.40
C TRP A 217 2.18 0.93 3.19
N SER A 218 2.27 1.52 1.99
CA SER A 218 2.76 0.82 0.80
C SER A 218 4.28 0.86 0.74
N THR A 219 4.93 -0.27 0.98
CA THR A 219 6.39 -0.41 1.01
C THR A 219 6.94 -0.96 -0.30
N CYS A 220 8.22 -0.71 -0.55
CA CYS A 220 8.94 -1.27 -1.70
C CYS A 220 9.07 -2.79 -1.58
N MET A 221 8.79 -3.51 -2.66
CA MET A 221 8.85 -4.98 -2.74
C MET A 221 10.21 -5.51 -3.26
N MET A 222 11.20 -4.65 -3.46
CA MET A 222 12.55 -5.07 -3.88
C MET A 222 13.14 -6.11 -2.93
N GLY A 223 13.46 -7.30 -3.46
CA GLY A 223 14.00 -8.41 -2.67
C GLY A 223 12.94 -9.35 -2.09
N CYS A 224 11.65 -9.16 -2.43
CA CYS A 224 10.57 -10.06 -1.99
C CYS A 224 10.63 -11.46 -2.61
N ASN A 225 11.42 -11.67 -3.68
CA ASN A 225 11.60 -13.00 -4.29
C ASN A 225 12.63 -13.90 -3.58
N GLN A 226 13.27 -13.41 -2.52
CA GLN A 226 14.19 -14.20 -1.70
C GLN A 226 13.44 -14.98 -0.61
N ASP A 227 14.11 -15.99 -0.04
CA ASP A 227 13.60 -16.78 1.08
C ASP A 227 14.60 -16.76 2.26
N PRO A 228 14.26 -16.10 3.40
CA PRO A 228 13.06 -15.29 3.62
C PRO A 228 13.07 -13.99 2.78
N PRO A 229 11.90 -13.34 2.57
CA PRO A 229 11.80 -12.09 1.84
C PRO A 229 12.70 -10.99 2.44
N ARG A 230 13.32 -10.18 1.57
CA ARG A 230 14.26 -9.11 1.96
C ARG A 230 13.80 -7.71 1.57
N ASP A 231 12.50 -7.55 1.38
CA ASP A 231 11.89 -6.25 1.08
C ASP A 231 11.81 -5.33 2.31
N VAL A 232 11.31 -4.11 2.10
CA VAL A 232 11.25 -3.07 3.14
C VAL A 232 10.40 -3.50 4.33
N ALA A 233 9.29 -4.19 4.11
CA ALA A 233 8.40 -4.61 5.19
C ALA A 233 9.13 -5.57 6.15
N HIS A 234 9.76 -6.59 5.58
CA HIS A 234 10.42 -7.65 6.34
C HIS A 234 11.73 -7.18 6.98
N ILE A 235 12.51 -6.31 6.32
CA ILE A 235 13.82 -5.89 6.81
C ILE A 235 13.74 -4.68 7.75
N GLN A 236 13.18 -3.55 7.28
CA GLN A 236 13.18 -2.29 8.02
C GLN A 236 12.14 -2.29 9.14
N PHE A 237 10.94 -2.79 8.85
CA PHE A 237 9.84 -2.79 9.81
C PHE A 237 9.71 -4.08 10.59
N LYS A 238 10.46 -5.14 10.24
CA LYS A 238 10.30 -6.48 10.84
C LYS A 238 8.82 -6.87 10.90
N SER A 239 8.11 -6.62 9.80
CA SER A 239 6.67 -6.71 9.72
C SER A 239 6.25 -7.57 8.54
N ARG A 240 5.19 -8.36 8.75
CA ARG A 240 4.50 -9.03 7.65
C ARG A 240 3.71 -8.03 6.81
N ILE A 241 3.53 -8.36 5.55
CA ILE A 241 2.57 -7.65 4.71
C ILE A 241 1.14 -8.16 4.97
N ALA A 242 0.19 -7.26 5.02
CA ALA A 242 -1.22 -7.61 4.99
C ALA A 242 -1.56 -8.23 3.63
N PHE A 243 -1.17 -7.56 2.54
CA PHE A 243 -1.24 -8.12 1.19
C PHE A 243 -0.24 -7.47 0.24
N LYS A 244 0.05 -8.14 -0.87
CA LYS A 244 0.83 -7.68 -2.03
C LYS A 244 -0.06 -7.63 -3.25
N LEU A 245 0.07 -6.59 -4.06
CA LEU A 245 -0.49 -6.56 -5.42
C LEU A 245 0.52 -7.15 -6.40
N VAL A 246 0.07 -8.16 -7.16
CA VAL A 246 0.85 -8.77 -8.24
C VAL A 246 0.06 -8.78 -9.54
N TRP A 247 0.63 -8.24 -10.62
CA TRP A 247 0.03 -8.30 -11.95
C TRP A 247 0.20 -9.70 -12.57
N CYS A 248 -0.84 -10.19 -13.24
CA CYS A 248 -0.94 -11.56 -13.72
C CYS A 248 -0.43 -11.70 -15.16
N PRO A 249 0.66 -12.44 -15.43
CA PRO A 249 1.20 -12.63 -16.77
C PRO A 249 0.30 -13.53 -17.63
N PRO A 250 0.46 -13.55 -18.97
CA PRO A 250 1.41 -12.79 -19.78
C PRO A 250 0.89 -11.38 -20.14
N ASP A 251 -0.43 -11.19 -20.20
CA ASP A 251 -1.03 -9.94 -20.69
C ASP A 251 -1.01 -8.83 -19.65
N VAL A 252 -0.74 -9.16 -18.37
CA VAL A 252 -0.68 -8.24 -17.23
C VAL A 252 -1.89 -7.32 -17.08
N ASN A 253 -3.05 -7.71 -17.65
CA ASN A 253 -4.31 -6.95 -17.59
C ASN A 253 -5.18 -7.30 -16.38
N ALA A 254 -4.83 -8.36 -15.65
CA ALA A 254 -5.41 -8.72 -14.38
C ALA A 254 -4.36 -8.58 -13.27
N PHE A 255 -4.81 -8.39 -12.04
CA PHE A 255 -3.95 -8.45 -10.86
C PHE A 255 -4.58 -9.32 -9.78
N VAL A 256 -3.76 -9.82 -8.87
CA VAL A 256 -4.16 -10.55 -7.68
C VAL A 256 -3.65 -9.85 -6.43
N LEU A 257 -4.46 -9.86 -5.37
CA LEU A 257 -4.00 -9.58 -4.01
C LEU A 257 -3.72 -10.91 -3.31
N ILE A 258 -2.54 -11.02 -2.73
CA ILE A 258 -2.09 -12.19 -1.99
C ILE A 258 -1.55 -11.78 -0.63
N ASP A 259 -1.66 -12.66 0.37
CA ASP A 259 -1.08 -12.41 1.69
C ASP A 259 0.43 -12.67 1.74
N ASP A 260 1.01 -12.47 2.91
CA ASP A 260 2.44 -12.67 3.14
C ASP A 260 2.93 -14.11 2.91
N GLU A 261 2.03 -15.10 3.01
CA GLU A 261 2.34 -16.50 2.72
C GLU A 261 2.14 -16.85 1.24
N GLY A 262 1.85 -15.85 0.39
CA GLY A 262 1.51 -16.04 -1.01
C GLY A 262 0.12 -16.63 -1.24
N LYS A 263 -0.76 -16.63 -0.22
CA LYS A 263 -2.12 -17.15 -0.35
C LYS A 263 -3.03 -16.13 -1.03
N TYR A 264 -3.86 -16.62 -1.93
CA TYR A 264 -4.88 -15.85 -2.63
C TYR A 264 -5.84 -15.13 -1.66
N LEU A 265 -6.12 -13.85 -1.94
CA LEU A 265 -7.17 -13.07 -1.26
C LEU A 265 -8.30 -12.70 -2.22
N THR A 266 -7.98 -12.01 -3.31
CA THR A 266 -8.95 -11.55 -4.33
C THR A 266 -8.21 -11.17 -5.63
N HIS A 267 -8.93 -10.95 -6.73
CA HIS A 267 -8.35 -10.51 -8.01
C HIS A 267 -9.33 -9.65 -8.81
N GLY A 268 -8.82 -8.91 -9.79
CA GLY A 268 -9.63 -8.08 -10.68
C GLY A 268 -9.01 -7.91 -12.07
N ILE A 269 -9.81 -7.40 -12.99
CA ILE A 269 -9.41 -7.07 -14.38
C ILE A 269 -9.75 -5.58 -14.60
N PRO A 270 -8.95 -4.66 -14.05
CA PRO A 270 -9.27 -3.24 -14.09
C PRO A 270 -9.19 -2.71 -15.53
N THR A 271 -9.86 -1.58 -15.75
CA THR A 271 -9.85 -0.86 -17.03
C THR A 271 -9.40 0.60 -16.82
N GLY A 272 -9.42 1.41 -17.87
CA GLY A 272 -9.07 2.84 -17.79
C GLY A 272 -7.56 3.08 -17.81
N THR A 273 -7.11 4.06 -17.02
CA THR A 273 -5.69 4.46 -16.99
C THR A 273 -4.90 3.54 -16.06
N LEU A 274 -4.47 2.40 -16.57
CA LEU A 274 -3.64 1.44 -15.83
C LEU A 274 -2.20 1.96 -15.70
N PRO A 275 -1.41 1.45 -14.71
CA PRO A 275 0.03 1.62 -14.73
C PRO A 275 0.60 1.14 -16.09
N PRO A 276 1.65 1.79 -16.60
CA PRO A 276 2.27 1.40 -17.87
C PRO A 276 2.57 -0.10 -17.93
N VAL A 277 2.42 -0.71 -19.11
CA VAL A 277 2.62 -2.16 -19.29
C VAL A 277 3.99 -2.63 -18.77
N PHE A 278 5.04 -1.82 -18.94
CA PHE A 278 6.37 -2.16 -18.45
C PHE A 278 6.45 -2.21 -16.91
N GLU A 279 5.75 -1.32 -16.19
CA GLU A 279 5.66 -1.33 -14.72
C GLU A 279 4.97 -2.60 -14.23
N ARG A 280 3.86 -2.97 -14.88
CA ARG A 280 3.11 -4.19 -14.55
C ARG A 280 3.92 -5.47 -14.82
N ASN A 281 4.66 -5.50 -15.93
CA ASN A 281 5.60 -6.58 -16.21
C ASN A 281 6.75 -6.65 -15.19
N TYR A 282 7.33 -5.51 -14.81
CA TYR A 282 8.38 -5.45 -13.81
C TYR A 282 7.88 -5.91 -12.43
N ASN A 283 6.65 -5.54 -12.06
CA ASN A 283 6.02 -6.01 -10.83
C ASN A 283 5.96 -7.55 -10.77
N PHE A 284 5.51 -8.22 -11.84
CA PHE A 284 5.52 -9.68 -11.86
C PHE A 284 6.94 -10.25 -11.84
N LYS A 285 7.86 -9.66 -12.63
CA LYS A 285 9.27 -10.06 -12.65
C LYS A 285 9.91 -9.99 -11.26
N MET A 286 9.51 -9.02 -10.43
CA MET A 286 10.01 -8.88 -9.05
C MET A 286 9.61 -10.03 -8.12
N VAL A 287 8.51 -10.73 -8.39
CA VAL A 287 8.06 -11.89 -7.60
C VAL A 287 8.36 -13.23 -8.25
N GLU A 288 8.83 -13.23 -9.50
CA GLU A 288 9.07 -14.44 -10.27
C GLU A 288 9.99 -15.43 -9.52
N GLY A 289 9.61 -16.70 -9.53
CA GLY A 289 10.31 -17.76 -8.79
C GLY A 289 10.02 -17.83 -7.29
N SER A 290 9.20 -16.94 -6.74
CA SER A 290 8.86 -16.91 -5.30
C SER A 290 7.45 -17.40 -5.00
N LYS A 291 7.12 -17.53 -3.70
CA LYS A 291 5.75 -17.85 -3.22
C LYS A 291 4.69 -16.86 -3.74
N TYR A 292 5.08 -15.61 -4.00
CA TYR A 292 4.19 -14.56 -4.44
C TYR A 292 3.77 -14.68 -5.92
N ALA A 293 4.49 -15.43 -6.76
CA ALA A 293 4.17 -15.57 -8.18
C ALA A 293 3.09 -16.61 -8.49
N LYS A 294 2.81 -17.53 -7.55
CA LYS A 294 1.99 -18.72 -7.80
C LYS A 294 0.57 -18.39 -8.23
N GLU A 295 -0.13 -17.58 -7.44
CA GLU A 295 -1.54 -17.23 -7.72
C GLU A 295 -1.66 -16.28 -8.91
N ALA A 296 -0.71 -15.36 -9.11
CA ALA A 296 -0.69 -14.49 -10.28
C ALA A 296 -0.55 -15.31 -11.58
N THR A 297 0.32 -16.33 -11.58
CA THR A 297 0.48 -17.25 -12.70
C THR A 297 -0.78 -18.07 -12.97
N ARG A 298 -1.42 -18.58 -11.90
CA ARG A 298 -2.67 -19.36 -12.02
C ARG A 298 -3.80 -18.52 -12.62
N ILE A 299 -4.07 -17.35 -12.04
CA ILE A 299 -5.10 -16.42 -12.52
C ILE A 299 -4.80 -15.99 -13.96
N GLY A 300 -3.55 -15.65 -14.26
CA GLY A 300 -3.14 -15.28 -15.62
C GLY A 300 -3.46 -16.36 -16.67
N LYS A 301 -3.18 -17.64 -16.35
CA LYS A 301 -3.53 -18.77 -17.22
C LYS A 301 -5.04 -18.92 -17.42
N GLU A 302 -5.82 -18.81 -16.35
CA GLU A 302 -7.30 -18.91 -16.41
C GLU A 302 -7.91 -17.83 -17.31
N MET A 303 -7.35 -16.62 -17.30
CA MET A 303 -7.84 -15.52 -18.14
C MET A 303 -7.50 -15.72 -19.62
N ASN A 304 -6.35 -16.28 -19.96
CA ASN A 304 -5.99 -16.53 -21.38
C ASN A 304 -6.71 -17.74 -21.98
N GLN A 305 -7.14 -18.69 -21.14
CA GLN A 305 -7.89 -19.86 -21.58
C GLN A 305 -9.38 -19.58 -21.74
N SER A 306 -9.86 -18.43 -21.28
CA SER A 306 -11.25 -18.02 -21.48
C SER A 306 -11.46 -17.63 -22.95
N PRO A 307 -12.40 -18.26 -23.68
CA PRO A 307 -12.62 -17.95 -25.08
C PRO A 307 -13.00 -16.47 -25.26
N PRO A 308 -12.61 -15.84 -26.39
CA PRO A 308 -12.98 -14.46 -26.67
C PRO A 308 -14.50 -14.32 -26.56
N ARG A 309 -14.95 -13.47 -25.64
CA ARG A 309 -16.37 -13.07 -25.55
C ARG A 309 -16.67 -12.23 -26.79
N TYR A 310 -17.01 -12.89 -27.90
CA TYR A 310 -17.65 -12.21 -29.01
C TYR A 310 -18.98 -11.65 -28.50
N PRO A 311 -19.28 -10.35 -28.73
CA PRO A 311 -20.61 -9.85 -28.49
C PRO A 311 -21.56 -10.62 -29.39
N THR A 312 -22.54 -11.31 -28.81
CA THR A 312 -23.73 -11.71 -29.57
C THR A 312 -24.41 -10.42 -29.99
N GLY A 313 -24.49 -10.21 -31.31
CA GLY A 313 -25.03 -9.01 -31.95
C GLY A 313 -26.49 -8.74 -31.66
#